data_AF-A0A7W7H0D9-F1
#
_entry.id   AF-A0A7W7H0D9-F1
#
_cell.length_a   1.000
_cell.length_b   1.000
_cell.length_c   1.000
_cell.angle_alpha   90.00
_cell.angle_beta   90.00
_cell.angle_gamma   90.00
#
_symmetry.space_group_name_H-M   'P 1'
#
loop_
_entity.id
_entity.type
_entity.pdbx_description
1 polymer ?
#
loop_
_entity_poly.entity_id
_entity_poly.type
_entity_poly.pdbx_seq_one_letter_code
_entity_poly.pdbx_strand_id
1 'polypeptide(L)'
;MKRRGLLIAVGALITALLGVGAAVLPLPYVLLDPGPTVDTLGSKDGHQVITVTGAEVSASAGQLRLTTVSVETGVTLGEAWDAWSDPQRALVPRDAVFTAGRTDEQVNQENATAFQESESTAVTVALDELGNPAGVQVTVDVAGIGGPSAGLMISLGIVDKLTPADLTGGRILAGTGTVDEAGKVGAIGGIPQKLHGAKAAGATYFLVPAGNCAEAKRNAVPGLPMAKVGTVDEALTALKTITAGGTPAAC
;
A
#
# COMPACT_ATOMS: atom_id res chain seq x y z
N MET A 1 -1.43 -52.29 37.92
CA MET A 1 -1.68 -51.78 36.55
C MET A 1 -2.57 -50.53 36.49
N LYS A 2 -3.61 -50.38 37.34
CA LYS A 2 -4.56 -49.22 37.29
C LYS A 2 -3.94 -47.82 37.52
N ARG A 3 -2.94 -47.67 38.40
CA ARG A 3 -2.31 -46.36 38.69
C ARG A 3 -1.40 -45.84 37.57
N ARG A 4 -0.70 -46.72 36.84
CA ARG A 4 0.18 -46.33 35.73
C ARG A 4 -0.63 -45.92 34.49
N GLY A 5 -1.72 -46.64 34.19
CA GLY A 5 -2.65 -46.25 33.11
C GLY A 5 -3.35 -44.92 33.37
N LEU A 6 -3.72 -44.63 34.62
CA LEU A 6 -4.30 -43.34 35.00
C LEU A 6 -3.31 -42.17 34.82
N LEU A 7 -2.05 -42.34 35.22
CA LEU A 7 -1.01 -41.31 35.04
C LEU A 7 -0.73 -41.02 33.56
N ILE A 8 -0.72 -42.05 32.71
CA ILE A 8 -0.55 -41.89 31.25
C ILE A 8 -1.77 -41.17 30.66
N ALA A 9 -3.00 -41.54 31.05
CA ALA A 9 -4.21 -40.90 30.56
C ALA A 9 -4.31 -39.42 30.99
N VAL A 10 -3.95 -39.11 32.24
CA VAL A 10 -3.91 -37.73 32.75
C VAL A 10 -2.83 -36.93 32.03
N GLY A 11 -1.63 -37.50 31.83
CA GLY A 11 -0.56 -36.86 31.08
C GLY A 11 -0.97 -36.55 29.64
N ALA A 12 -1.56 -37.53 28.93
CA ALA A 12 -2.05 -37.36 27.57
C ALA A 12 -3.15 -36.29 27.47
N LEU A 13 -4.07 -36.25 28.45
CA LEU A 13 -5.10 -35.22 28.52
C LEU A 13 -4.50 -33.82 28.75
N ILE A 14 -3.54 -33.68 29.65
CA ILE A 14 -2.85 -32.40 29.89
C ILE A 14 -2.11 -31.95 28.64
N THR A 15 -1.37 -32.85 27.97
CA THR A 15 -0.68 -32.54 26.71
C THR A 15 -1.67 -32.13 25.61
N ALA A 16 -2.80 -32.83 25.48
CA ALA A 16 -3.83 -32.47 24.52
C ALA A 16 -4.43 -31.09 24.82
N LEU A 17 -4.73 -30.80 26.10
CA LEU A 17 -5.25 -29.50 26.52
C LEU A 17 -4.24 -28.36 26.33
N LEU A 18 -2.95 -28.60 26.61
CA LEU A 18 -1.88 -27.63 26.34
C LEU A 18 -1.70 -27.40 24.84
N GLY A 19 -1.79 -28.45 24.02
CA GLY A 19 -1.72 -28.35 22.57
C GLY A 19 -2.89 -27.56 21.99
N VAL A 20 -4.11 -27.82 22.45
CA VAL A 20 -5.30 -27.03 22.07
C VAL A 20 -5.18 -25.59 22.57
N GLY A 21 -4.75 -25.38 23.81
CA GLY A 21 -4.54 -24.04 24.36
C GLY A 21 -3.51 -23.24 23.56
N ALA A 22 -2.36 -23.85 23.23
CA ALA A 22 -1.32 -23.22 22.42
C ALA A 22 -1.79 -22.90 20.98
N ALA A 23 -2.72 -23.68 20.43
CA ALA A 23 -3.30 -23.44 19.10
C ALA A 23 -4.28 -22.26 19.05
N VAL A 24 -4.90 -21.90 20.17
CA VAL A 24 -5.92 -20.84 20.25
C VAL A 24 -5.34 -19.50 20.73
N LEU A 25 -4.17 -19.50 21.37
CA LEU A 25 -3.52 -18.27 21.79
C LEU A 25 -2.96 -17.50 20.58
N PRO A 26 -3.23 -16.18 20.46
CA PRO A 26 -2.69 -15.37 19.38
C PRO A 26 -1.18 -15.29 19.50
N LEU A 27 -0.51 -15.48 18.37
CA LEU A 27 0.93 -15.36 18.23
C LEU A 27 1.32 -13.87 18.19
N PRO A 28 2.53 -13.50 18.65
CA PRO A 28 3.06 -12.13 18.57
C PRO A 28 3.53 -11.78 17.14
N TYR A 29 2.74 -12.15 16.15
CA TYR A 29 3.01 -11.96 14.73
C TYR A 29 1.82 -11.26 14.07
N VAL A 30 2.08 -10.66 12.92
CA VAL A 30 1.08 -10.09 12.03
C VAL A 30 1.18 -10.76 10.67
N LEU A 31 0.06 -10.85 9.97
CA LEU A 31 0.02 -11.26 8.58
C LEU A 31 -0.07 -10.02 7.69
N LEU A 32 0.82 -9.96 6.71
CA LEU A 32 0.81 -8.91 5.69
C LEU A 32 0.30 -9.52 4.39
N ASP A 33 -0.84 -9.01 3.93
CA ASP A 33 -1.52 -9.46 2.72
C ASP A 33 -1.56 -8.35 1.66
N PRO A 34 -1.60 -8.70 0.35
CA PRO A 34 -1.94 -7.74 -0.69
C PRO A 34 -3.26 -7.03 -0.35
N GLY A 35 -3.19 -5.72 -0.15
CA GLY A 35 -4.38 -4.93 0.15
C GLY A 35 -5.14 -4.52 -1.11
N PRO A 36 -6.37 -3.98 -0.95
CA PRO A 36 -7.10 -3.43 -2.08
C PRO A 36 -6.33 -2.25 -2.70
N THR A 37 -6.50 -2.06 -3.99
CA THR A 37 -6.00 -0.87 -4.70
C THR A 37 -7.11 0.17 -4.84
N VAL A 38 -6.77 1.45 -4.73
CA VAL A 38 -7.72 2.54 -4.95
C VAL A 38 -7.30 3.34 -6.18
N ASP A 39 -8.22 3.52 -7.12
CA ASP A 39 -8.03 4.40 -8.27
C ASP A 39 -8.27 5.85 -7.86
N THR A 40 -7.21 6.67 -7.88
CA THR A 40 -7.26 8.08 -7.46
C THR A 40 -8.07 8.95 -8.42
N LEU A 41 -8.27 8.49 -9.66
CA LEU A 41 -9.03 9.22 -10.67
C LEU A 41 -10.52 8.90 -10.64
N GLY A 42 -10.89 7.79 -10.00
CA GLY A 42 -12.24 7.24 -9.96
C GLY A 42 -13.05 7.63 -8.72
N SER A 43 -14.08 6.83 -8.47
CA SER A 43 -14.99 6.97 -7.33
C SER A 43 -15.01 5.71 -6.46
N LYS A 44 -15.14 5.89 -5.15
CA LYS A 44 -15.34 4.82 -4.16
C LYS A 44 -16.62 5.10 -3.37
N ASP A 45 -17.48 4.10 -3.22
CA ASP A 45 -18.73 4.19 -2.44
C ASP A 45 -19.64 5.38 -2.81
N GLY A 46 -19.64 5.79 -4.09
CA GLY A 46 -20.42 6.91 -4.60
C GLY A 46 -19.75 8.29 -4.48
N HIS A 47 -18.55 8.36 -3.88
CA HIS A 47 -17.77 9.59 -3.72
C HIS A 47 -16.52 9.59 -4.60
N GLN A 48 -16.15 10.73 -5.18
CA GLN A 48 -14.91 10.88 -5.94
C GLN A 48 -13.71 10.83 -5.00
N VAL A 49 -12.68 10.06 -5.37
CA VAL A 49 -11.47 9.93 -4.54
C VAL A 49 -10.72 11.26 -4.45
N ILE A 50 -10.62 11.98 -5.56
CA ILE A 50 -10.08 13.34 -5.61
C ILE A 50 -11.15 14.26 -6.17
N THR A 51 -11.57 15.23 -5.37
CA THR A 51 -12.51 16.28 -5.75
C THR A 51 -11.76 17.60 -5.86
N VAL A 52 -11.96 18.31 -6.97
CA VAL A 52 -11.35 19.61 -7.23
C VAL A 52 -12.46 20.65 -7.40
N THR A 53 -12.28 21.83 -6.80
CA THR A 53 -13.15 23.00 -7.01
C THR A 53 -12.30 24.20 -7.39
N GLY A 54 -12.88 25.16 -8.13
CA GLY A 54 -12.18 26.38 -8.56
C GLY A 54 -11.31 26.22 -9.82
N ALA A 55 -11.31 25.04 -10.46
CA ALA A 55 -10.66 24.79 -11.75
C ALA A 55 -11.49 23.81 -12.60
N GLU A 56 -11.25 23.82 -13.92
CA GLU A 56 -11.73 22.75 -14.80
C GLU A 56 -10.94 21.46 -14.53
N VAL A 57 -11.65 20.33 -14.56
CA VAL A 57 -11.06 19.01 -14.34
C VAL A 57 -10.98 18.23 -15.65
N SER A 58 -9.83 17.62 -15.89
CA SER A 58 -9.63 16.68 -16.99
C SER A 58 -10.07 15.28 -16.60
N ALA A 59 -10.32 14.47 -17.63
CA ALA A 59 -10.55 13.04 -17.51
C ALA A 59 -9.49 12.27 -18.27
N SER A 60 -8.99 11.20 -17.67
CA SER A 60 -8.07 10.26 -18.28
C SER A 60 -8.78 8.94 -18.61
N ALA A 61 -8.36 8.28 -19.69
CA ALA A 61 -9.01 7.05 -20.15
C ALA A 61 -8.61 5.82 -19.31
N GLY A 62 -7.51 5.91 -18.56
CA GLY A 62 -6.97 4.86 -17.71
C GLY A 62 -7.15 5.15 -16.22
N GLN A 63 -6.28 4.58 -15.40
CA GLN A 63 -6.39 4.60 -13.93
C GLN A 63 -5.02 4.85 -13.30
N LEU A 64 -5.01 5.57 -12.18
CA LEU A 64 -3.85 5.73 -11.30
C LEU A 64 -4.17 5.06 -9.98
N ARG A 65 -3.62 3.86 -9.78
CA ARG A 65 -3.93 3.01 -8.64
C ARG A 65 -2.87 3.09 -7.54
N LEU A 66 -3.26 3.56 -6.37
CA LEU A 66 -2.45 3.37 -5.17
C LEU A 66 -2.65 1.94 -4.63
N THR A 67 -1.56 1.33 -4.17
CA THR A 67 -1.59 -0.02 -3.57
C THR A 67 -1.44 0.03 -2.05
N THR A 68 -2.17 -0.83 -1.36
CA THR A 68 -2.11 -0.96 0.10
C THR A 68 -1.63 -2.33 0.55
N VAL A 69 -1.38 -2.46 1.85
CA VAL A 69 -1.07 -3.72 2.52
C VAL A 69 -2.10 -3.90 3.62
N SER A 70 -2.77 -5.04 3.63
CA SER A 70 -3.64 -5.42 4.74
C SER A 70 -2.79 -6.02 5.85
N VAL A 71 -3.01 -5.58 7.08
CA VAL A 71 -2.30 -6.10 8.25
C VAL A 71 -3.30 -6.76 9.18
N GLU A 72 -3.20 -8.07 9.36
CA GLU A 72 -4.04 -8.84 10.27
C GLU A 72 -3.29 -9.10 11.58
N THR A 73 -3.95 -8.81 12.71
CA THR A 73 -3.43 -9.07 14.07
C THR A 73 -4.19 -10.24 14.69
N GLY A 74 -3.66 -10.79 15.79
CA GLY A 74 -4.31 -11.92 16.48
C GLY A 74 -4.13 -13.27 15.78
N VAL A 75 -3.06 -13.39 14.99
CA VAL A 75 -2.73 -14.58 14.17
C VAL A 75 -2.62 -15.84 15.02
N THR A 76 -3.37 -16.87 14.67
CA THR A 76 -3.32 -18.20 15.29
C THR A 76 -2.24 -19.09 14.67
N LEU A 77 -1.91 -20.22 15.30
CA LEU A 77 -0.96 -21.20 14.72
C LEU A 77 -1.43 -21.77 13.37
N GLY A 78 -2.74 -21.93 13.18
CA GLY A 78 -3.32 -22.41 11.92
C GLY A 78 -3.14 -21.41 10.79
N GLU A 79 -3.45 -20.13 11.04
CA GLU A 79 -3.28 -19.05 10.07
C GLU A 79 -1.81 -18.80 9.73
N ALA A 80 -0.92 -18.90 10.73
CA ALA A 80 0.52 -18.80 10.50
C ALA A 80 1.05 -19.91 9.57
N TRP A 81 0.54 -21.14 9.73
CA TRP A 81 0.91 -22.26 8.87
C TRP A 81 0.37 -22.09 7.44
N ASP A 82 -0.89 -21.66 7.32
CA ASP A 82 -1.52 -21.37 6.02
C ASP A 82 -0.74 -20.28 5.27
N ALA A 83 -0.47 -19.15 5.94
CA ALA A 83 0.28 -18.05 5.36
C ALA A 83 1.73 -18.40 5.00
N TRP A 84 2.36 -19.31 5.73
CA TRP A 84 3.71 -19.80 5.39
C TRP A 84 3.75 -20.56 4.05
N SER A 85 2.61 -21.10 3.61
CA SER A 85 2.50 -21.81 2.33
C SER A 85 2.16 -20.91 1.13
N ASP A 86 1.69 -19.68 1.37
CA ASP A 86 1.35 -18.71 0.33
C ASP A 86 2.46 -17.66 0.16
N PRO A 87 3.15 -17.62 -1.00
CA PRO A 87 4.24 -16.67 -1.24
C PRO A 87 3.81 -15.20 -1.28
N GLN A 88 2.50 -14.88 -1.34
CA GLN A 88 2.00 -13.51 -1.35
C GLN A 88 1.79 -12.95 0.06
N ARG A 89 1.73 -13.83 1.07
CA ARG A 89 1.50 -13.48 2.47
C ARG A 89 2.84 -13.44 3.19
N ALA A 90 2.98 -12.54 4.17
CA ALA A 90 4.15 -12.53 5.03
C ALA A 90 3.75 -12.60 6.50
N LEU A 91 4.26 -13.61 7.20
CA LEU A 91 4.19 -13.72 8.65
C LEU A 91 5.40 -12.98 9.25
N VAL A 92 5.14 -11.87 9.91
CA VAL A 92 6.19 -10.97 10.42
C VAL A 92 6.00 -10.75 11.92
N PRO A 93 7.07 -10.73 12.74
CA PRO A 93 6.95 -10.35 14.13
C PRO A 93 6.26 -8.99 14.26
N ARG A 94 5.29 -8.90 15.18
CA ARG A 94 4.48 -7.69 15.34
C ARG A 94 5.34 -6.46 15.62
N ASP A 95 6.40 -6.63 16.41
CA ASP A 95 7.35 -5.57 16.80
C ASP A 95 8.25 -5.08 15.65
N ALA A 96 8.38 -5.86 14.57
CA ALA A 96 9.07 -5.44 13.37
C ALA A 96 8.21 -4.52 12.47
N VAL A 97 6.88 -4.53 12.65
CA VAL A 97 5.93 -3.70 11.90
C VAL A 97 5.41 -2.54 12.74
N PHE A 98 5.07 -2.80 14.00
CA PHE A 98 4.55 -1.83 14.94
C PHE A 98 5.50 -1.69 16.13
N THR A 99 5.79 -0.47 16.55
CA THR A 99 6.67 -0.21 17.71
C THR A 99 6.22 -1.01 18.94
N ALA A 100 7.16 -1.71 19.59
CA ALA A 100 6.88 -2.53 20.75
C ALA A 100 6.15 -1.75 21.85
N GLY A 101 5.15 -2.37 22.47
CA GLY A 101 4.35 -1.79 23.56
C GLY A 101 3.16 -0.93 23.12
N ARG A 102 2.89 -0.77 21.81
CA ARG A 102 1.70 -0.07 21.32
C ARG A 102 0.48 -0.98 21.19
N THR A 103 -0.69 -0.46 21.58
CA THR A 103 -1.98 -1.12 21.35
C THR A 103 -2.43 -0.96 19.90
N ASP A 104 -3.35 -1.83 19.43
CA ASP A 104 -3.93 -1.71 18.09
C ASP A 104 -4.61 -0.35 17.88
N GLU A 105 -5.31 0.16 18.90
CA GLU A 105 -5.98 1.45 18.85
C GLU A 105 -4.99 2.62 18.64
N GLN A 106 -3.86 2.59 19.35
CA GLN A 106 -2.80 3.60 19.18
C GLN A 106 -2.18 3.56 17.79
N VAL A 107 -1.90 2.35 17.28
CA VAL A 107 -1.36 2.16 15.92
C VAL A 107 -2.34 2.69 14.87
N ASN A 108 -3.63 2.38 15.01
CA ASN A 108 -4.66 2.84 14.08
C ASN A 108 -4.80 4.36 14.10
N GLN A 109 -4.74 4.98 15.28
CA GLN A 109 -4.78 6.43 15.41
C GLN A 109 -3.55 7.10 14.78
N GLU A 110 -2.35 6.59 15.03
CA GLU A 110 -1.11 7.10 14.44
C GLU A 110 -1.11 6.95 12.91
N ASN A 111 -1.57 5.80 12.39
CA ASN A 111 -1.70 5.58 10.95
C ASN A 111 -2.72 6.51 10.30
N ALA A 112 -3.83 6.82 10.98
CA ALA A 112 -4.83 7.77 10.50
C ALA A 112 -4.28 9.21 10.47
N THR A 113 -3.54 9.62 11.49
CA THR A 113 -2.87 10.94 11.51
C THR A 113 -1.79 11.05 10.43
N ALA A 114 -0.91 10.06 10.32
CA ALA A 114 0.13 10.03 9.29
C ALA A 114 -0.48 10.01 7.87
N PHE A 115 -1.65 9.39 7.72
CA PHE A 115 -2.39 9.40 6.46
C PHE A 115 -2.90 10.80 6.12
N GLN A 116 -3.57 11.50 7.05
CA GLN A 116 -4.04 12.88 6.86
C GLN A 116 -2.89 13.85 6.54
N GLU A 117 -1.75 13.71 7.22
CA GLU A 117 -0.55 14.50 6.92
C GLU A 117 -0.06 14.22 5.50
N SER A 118 0.01 12.94 5.11
CA SER A 118 0.40 12.57 3.75
C SER A 118 -0.56 13.10 2.68
N GLU A 119 -1.86 13.19 2.94
CA GLU A 119 -2.83 13.79 2.02
C GLU A 119 -2.56 15.28 1.84
N SER A 120 -2.38 16.01 2.95
CA SER A 120 -2.07 17.44 2.92
C SER A 120 -0.78 17.71 2.15
N THR A 121 0.28 16.96 2.43
CA THR A 121 1.56 17.10 1.70
C THR A 121 1.39 16.76 0.22
N ALA A 122 0.62 15.71 -0.11
CA ALA A 122 0.39 15.34 -1.50
C ALA A 122 -0.36 16.42 -2.29
N VAL A 123 -1.35 17.08 -1.67
CA VAL A 123 -2.06 18.22 -2.23
C VAL A 123 -1.12 19.41 -2.41
N THR A 124 -0.33 19.77 -1.39
CA THR A 124 0.63 20.87 -1.47
C THR A 124 1.62 20.67 -2.61
N VAL A 125 2.25 19.50 -2.68
CA VAL A 125 3.22 19.19 -3.74
C VAL A 125 2.55 19.22 -5.11
N ALA A 126 1.37 18.61 -5.26
CA ALA A 126 0.69 18.63 -6.56
C ALA A 126 0.31 20.05 -7.02
N LEU A 127 -0.11 20.93 -6.12
CA LEU A 127 -0.40 22.32 -6.46
C LEU A 127 0.88 23.11 -6.76
N ASP A 128 1.99 22.82 -6.07
CA ASP A 128 3.29 23.44 -6.34
C ASP A 128 3.81 23.07 -7.73
N GLU A 129 3.72 21.79 -8.11
CA GLU A 129 4.01 21.27 -9.46
C GLU A 129 3.19 21.98 -10.56
N LEU A 130 2.01 22.50 -10.21
CA LEU A 130 1.11 23.22 -11.11
C LEU A 130 1.29 24.75 -11.06
N GLY A 131 2.27 25.25 -10.32
CA GLY A 131 2.52 26.69 -10.17
C GLY A 131 1.54 27.41 -9.24
N ASN A 132 0.94 26.68 -8.29
CA ASN A 132 0.02 27.19 -7.26
C ASN A 132 -1.15 28.02 -7.83
N PRO A 133 -2.05 27.41 -8.64
CA PRO A 133 -3.16 28.12 -9.26
C PRO A 133 -4.11 28.71 -8.20
N ALA A 134 -4.40 30.00 -8.34
CA ALA A 134 -5.23 30.73 -7.39
C ALA A 134 -6.69 30.23 -7.40
N GLY A 135 -7.26 30.02 -6.21
CA GLY A 135 -8.67 29.65 -6.03
C GLY A 135 -8.97 28.16 -6.20
N VAL A 136 -7.97 27.33 -6.49
CA VAL A 136 -8.12 25.87 -6.58
C VAL A 136 -8.13 25.27 -5.18
N GLN A 137 -9.12 24.42 -4.91
CA GLN A 137 -9.19 23.62 -3.68
C GLN A 137 -9.33 22.14 -4.04
N VAL A 138 -8.59 21.30 -3.33
CA VAL A 138 -8.57 19.86 -3.54
C VAL A 138 -8.99 19.16 -2.25
N THR A 139 -9.87 18.18 -2.36
CA THR A 139 -10.25 17.29 -1.27
C THR A 139 -9.98 15.87 -1.70
N VAL A 140 -9.34 15.10 -0.82
CA VAL A 140 -9.04 13.68 -1.02
C VAL A 140 -9.90 12.87 -0.06
N ASP A 141 -10.52 11.82 -0.56
CA ASP A 141 -11.30 10.86 0.22
C ASP A 141 -10.95 9.45 -0.25
N VAL A 142 -10.12 8.77 0.53
CA VAL A 142 -9.83 7.35 0.36
C VAL A 142 -10.30 6.57 1.57
N ALA A 143 -11.62 6.45 1.70
CA ALA A 143 -12.28 5.68 2.75
C ALA A 143 -11.56 4.36 3.09
N GLY A 144 -11.14 4.22 4.35
CA GLY A 144 -10.54 3.00 4.90
C GLY A 144 -9.10 2.70 4.47
N ILE A 145 -8.38 3.65 3.86
CA ILE A 145 -6.95 3.52 3.55
C ILE A 145 -6.13 4.20 4.65
N GLY A 146 -5.06 3.55 5.10
CA GLY A 146 -4.18 4.06 6.16
C GLY A 146 -2.71 4.04 5.75
N GLY A 147 -1.92 4.92 6.37
CA GLY A 147 -0.46 5.01 6.22
C GLY A 147 0.03 5.91 5.07
N PRO A 148 1.20 6.54 5.21
CA PRO A 148 1.63 7.67 4.35
C PRO A 148 2.04 7.28 2.92
N SER A 149 1.96 6.00 2.55
CA SER A 149 2.50 5.48 1.29
C SER A 149 1.65 5.80 0.05
N ALA A 150 0.55 6.54 0.22
CA ALA A 150 -0.35 7.00 -0.83
C ALA A 150 0.06 8.34 -1.46
N GLY A 151 0.94 9.11 -0.78
CA GLY A 151 1.26 10.49 -1.15
C GLY A 151 1.61 10.68 -2.63
N LEU A 152 2.49 9.82 -3.17
CA LEU A 152 2.87 9.91 -4.59
C LEU A 152 1.68 9.77 -5.52
N MET A 153 0.86 8.74 -5.33
CA MET A 153 -0.25 8.47 -6.26
C MET A 153 -1.36 9.50 -6.14
N ILE A 154 -1.60 10.03 -4.93
CA ILE A 154 -2.51 11.17 -4.72
C ILE A 154 -2.00 12.40 -5.47
N SER A 155 -0.72 12.76 -5.33
CA SER A 155 -0.14 13.92 -6.03
C SER A 155 -0.28 13.78 -7.55
N LEU A 156 0.05 12.61 -8.09
CA LEU A 156 -0.10 12.34 -9.53
C LEU A 156 -1.56 12.41 -10.00
N GLY A 157 -2.50 11.92 -9.19
CA GLY A 157 -3.94 12.00 -9.48
C GLY A 157 -4.46 13.44 -9.50
N ILE A 158 -3.95 14.30 -8.62
CA ILE A 158 -4.28 15.73 -8.61
C ILE A 158 -3.72 16.42 -9.86
N VAL A 159 -2.45 16.16 -10.21
CA VAL A 159 -1.82 16.72 -11.42
C VAL A 159 -2.56 16.26 -12.68
N ASP A 160 -2.95 14.98 -12.76
CA ASP A 160 -3.75 14.46 -13.87
C ASP A 160 -5.10 15.18 -14.01
N LYS A 161 -5.85 15.34 -12.91
CA LYS A 161 -7.14 16.03 -12.93
C LYS A 161 -7.02 17.52 -13.26
N LEU A 162 -5.92 18.18 -12.91
CA LEU A 162 -5.71 19.62 -13.11
C LEU A 162 -4.93 19.97 -14.38
N THR A 163 -4.53 18.99 -15.19
CA THR A 163 -3.84 19.23 -16.47
C THR A 163 -4.60 18.60 -17.63
N PRO A 164 -4.59 19.19 -18.83
CA PRO A 164 -5.26 18.59 -20.00
C PRO A 164 -4.65 17.27 -20.50
N ALA A 165 -3.49 16.89 -19.98
CA ALA A 165 -2.75 15.72 -20.45
C ALA A 165 -3.22 14.45 -19.73
N ASP A 166 -3.54 13.40 -20.50
CA ASP A 166 -3.81 12.07 -19.94
C ASP A 166 -2.48 11.43 -19.50
N LEU A 167 -2.22 11.37 -18.18
CA LEU A 167 -1.01 10.75 -17.64
C LEU A 167 -1.06 9.22 -17.67
N THR A 168 -2.23 8.64 -17.92
CA THR A 168 -2.44 7.19 -17.95
C THR A 168 -2.26 6.59 -19.35
N GLY A 169 -2.53 7.37 -20.39
CA GLY A 169 -2.55 6.92 -21.78
C GLY A 169 -3.49 5.74 -22.00
N GLY A 170 -4.63 5.72 -21.29
CA GLY A 170 -5.61 4.63 -21.33
C GLY A 170 -5.19 3.35 -20.59
N ARG A 171 -4.12 3.39 -19.78
CA ARG A 171 -3.58 2.22 -19.06
C ARG A 171 -4.01 2.22 -17.59
N ILE A 172 -3.98 1.04 -16.98
CA ILE A 172 -3.96 0.93 -15.53
C ILE A 172 -2.49 1.01 -15.10
N LEU A 173 -2.14 2.07 -14.37
CA LEU A 173 -0.82 2.28 -13.80
C LEU A 173 -0.97 2.28 -12.29
N ALA A 174 -0.07 1.59 -11.60
CA ALA A 174 -0.10 1.52 -10.14
C ALA A 174 1.21 2.03 -9.53
N GLY A 175 1.20 2.33 -8.23
CA GLY A 175 2.41 2.75 -7.56
C GLY A 175 2.24 2.94 -6.07
N THR A 176 3.34 3.33 -5.44
CA THR A 176 3.41 3.63 -4.01
C THR A 176 4.57 4.59 -3.74
N GLY A 177 4.53 5.25 -2.59
CA GLY A 177 5.61 6.12 -2.13
C GLY A 177 5.05 7.20 -1.22
N THR A 178 5.77 7.49 -0.14
CA THR A 178 5.52 8.75 0.59
C THR A 178 6.04 9.90 -0.26
N VAL A 179 5.55 11.10 0.00
CA VAL A 179 6.08 12.33 -0.61
C VAL A 179 6.33 13.33 0.51
N ASP A 180 7.47 14.02 0.48
CA ASP A 180 7.74 15.17 1.35
C ASP A 180 7.41 16.49 0.65
N GLU A 181 7.44 17.61 1.39
CA GLU A 181 7.10 18.95 0.88
C GLU A 181 7.96 19.41 -0.31
N ALA A 182 9.14 18.80 -0.51
CA ALA A 182 10.02 19.09 -1.64
C ALA A 182 9.74 18.18 -2.85
N GLY A 183 8.67 17.38 -2.81
CA GLY A 183 8.30 16.45 -3.87
C GLY A 183 9.19 15.21 -3.94
N LYS A 184 10.01 14.92 -2.92
CA LYS A 184 10.85 13.73 -2.91
C LYS A 184 10.05 12.50 -2.52
N VAL A 185 10.23 11.41 -3.26
CA VAL A 185 9.56 10.14 -3.02
C VAL A 185 10.34 9.31 -2.01
N GLY A 186 9.70 8.98 -0.89
CA GLY A 186 10.27 8.18 0.18
C GLY A 186 9.99 6.68 0.07
N ALA A 187 10.85 5.90 0.71
CA ALA A 187 10.71 4.44 0.77
C ALA A 187 9.54 4.01 1.66
N ILE A 188 9.01 2.83 1.38
CA ILE A 188 7.83 2.26 2.06
C ILE A 188 8.05 0.79 2.41
N GLY A 189 7.18 0.23 3.26
CA GLY A 189 7.16 -1.20 3.57
C GLY A 189 6.14 -2.01 2.74
N GLY A 190 6.33 -3.32 2.69
CA GLY A 190 5.39 -4.26 2.05
C GLY A 190 5.40 -4.21 0.52
N ILE A 191 6.58 -4.02 -0.09
CA ILE A 191 6.74 -4.04 -1.54
C ILE A 191 6.22 -5.33 -2.19
N PRO A 192 6.48 -6.55 -1.65
CA PRO A 192 5.95 -7.77 -2.26
C PRO A 192 4.42 -7.74 -2.36
N GLN A 193 3.74 -7.45 -1.25
CA GLN A 193 2.28 -7.37 -1.18
C GLN A 193 1.72 -6.33 -2.15
N LYS A 194 2.37 -5.16 -2.24
CA LYS A 194 1.97 -4.07 -3.14
C LYS A 194 2.13 -4.43 -4.61
N LEU A 195 3.21 -5.12 -4.99
CA LEU A 195 3.41 -5.60 -6.36
C LEU A 195 2.33 -6.62 -6.76
N HIS A 196 1.99 -7.54 -5.86
CA HIS A 196 0.90 -8.50 -6.09
C HIS A 196 -0.46 -7.80 -6.19
N GLY A 197 -0.74 -6.82 -5.31
CA GLY A 197 -1.96 -6.01 -5.38
C GLY A 197 -2.08 -5.23 -6.69
N ALA A 198 -0.99 -4.60 -7.15
CA ALA A 198 -0.94 -3.93 -8.46
C ALA A 198 -1.20 -4.91 -9.62
N LYS A 199 -0.58 -6.09 -9.59
CA LYS A 199 -0.79 -7.10 -10.62
C LYS A 199 -2.23 -7.60 -10.66
N ALA A 200 -2.81 -7.88 -9.49
CA ALA A 200 -4.20 -8.31 -9.36
C ALA A 200 -5.18 -7.24 -9.86
N ALA A 201 -4.84 -5.96 -9.68
CA ALA A 201 -5.58 -4.82 -10.21
C ALA A 201 -5.43 -4.60 -11.73
N GLY A 202 -4.62 -5.42 -12.42
CA GLY A 202 -4.39 -5.31 -13.86
C GLY A 202 -3.40 -4.22 -14.25
N ALA A 203 -2.57 -3.73 -13.32
CA ALA A 203 -1.58 -2.71 -13.61
C ALA A 203 -0.58 -3.18 -14.66
N THR A 204 -0.26 -2.28 -15.59
CA THR A 204 0.69 -2.52 -16.69
C THR A 204 2.09 -2.01 -16.38
N TYR A 205 2.22 -1.12 -15.39
CA TYR A 205 3.47 -0.65 -14.80
C TYR A 205 3.25 -0.38 -13.31
N PHE A 206 4.32 -0.48 -12.54
CA PHE A 206 4.35 -0.12 -11.13
C PHE A 206 5.43 0.93 -10.85
N LEU A 207 5.04 2.09 -10.31
CA LEU A 207 5.99 3.12 -9.84
C LEU A 207 6.55 2.72 -8.48
N VAL A 208 7.88 2.62 -8.39
CA VAL A 208 8.61 2.16 -7.20
C VAL A 208 9.51 3.28 -6.69
N PRO A 209 9.43 3.65 -5.39
CA PRO A 209 10.40 4.54 -4.78
C PRO A 209 11.83 4.05 -5.00
N ALA A 210 12.75 4.95 -5.35
CA ALA A 210 14.13 4.58 -5.65
C ALA A 210 14.81 3.79 -4.51
N GLY A 211 14.47 4.11 -3.26
CA GLY A 211 14.94 3.39 -2.06
C GLY A 211 14.45 1.94 -1.96
N ASN A 212 13.35 1.58 -2.63
CA ASN A 212 12.79 0.22 -2.61
C ASN A 212 13.20 -0.64 -3.82
N CYS A 213 13.88 -0.10 -4.84
CA CYS A 213 14.16 -0.87 -6.06
C CYS A 213 14.92 -2.18 -5.82
N ALA A 214 15.83 -2.23 -4.84
CA ALA A 214 16.56 -3.46 -4.52
C ALA A 214 15.62 -4.56 -3.98
N GLU A 215 14.66 -4.20 -3.14
CA GLU A 215 13.64 -5.11 -2.62
C GLU A 215 12.64 -5.51 -3.72
N ALA A 216 12.18 -4.54 -4.51
CA ALA A 216 11.24 -4.76 -5.60
C ALA A 216 11.79 -5.74 -6.65
N LYS A 217 13.08 -5.62 -7.00
CA LYS A 217 13.74 -6.56 -7.93
C LYS A 217 13.81 -7.99 -7.41
N ARG A 218 13.99 -8.19 -6.10
CA ARG A 218 13.98 -9.54 -5.50
C ARG A 218 12.59 -10.18 -5.48
N ASN A 219 11.54 -9.37 -5.56
CA ASN A 219 10.14 -9.78 -5.50
C ASN A 219 9.39 -9.47 -6.80
N ALA A 220 10.10 -9.46 -7.93
CA ALA A 220 9.53 -9.06 -9.21
C ALA A 220 8.35 -9.97 -9.60
N VAL A 221 7.22 -9.36 -9.98
CA VAL A 221 6.02 -10.08 -10.41
C VAL A 221 5.99 -10.18 -11.93
N PRO A 222 5.86 -11.38 -12.53
CA PRO A 222 5.85 -11.55 -13.97
C PRO A 222 4.81 -10.67 -14.71
N GLY A 223 5.27 -9.98 -15.74
CA GLY A 223 4.43 -9.07 -16.54
C GLY A 223 3.96 -7.83 -15.79
N LEU A 224 4.72 -7.38 -14.78
CA LEU A 224 4.57 -6.08 -14.13
C LEU A 224 5.92 -5.36 -14.13
N PRO A 225 6.26 -4.62 -15.20
CA PRO A 225 7.48 -3.80 -15.23
C PRO A 225 7.44 -2.69 -14.18
N MET A 226 8.60 -2.34 -13.65
CA MET A 226 8.75 -1.40 -12.53
C MET A 226 9.53 -0.16 -12.97
N ALA A 227 8.95 1.02 -12.73
CA ALA A 227 9.60 2.30 -12.99
C ALA A 227 10.14 2.88 -11.67
N LYS A 228 11.43 3.17 -11.63
CA LYS A 228 12.11 3.79 -10.50
C LYS A 228 11.78 5.29 -10.46
N VAL A 229 11.35 5.78 -9.30
CA VAL A 229 11.05 7.20 -9.07
C VAL A 229 11.63 7.68 -7.74
N GLY A 230 12.35 8.80 -7.76
CA GLY A 230 12.91 9.46 -6.59
C GLY A 230 12.22 10.77 -6.23
N THR A 231 11.46 11.35 -7.15
CA THR A 231 10.66 12.59 -6.97
C THR A 231 9.34 12.50 -7.73
N VAL A 232 8.41 13.41 -7.43
CA VAL A 232 7.15 13.57 -8.18
C VAL A 232 7.43 13.92 -9.64
N ASP A 233 8.36 14.81 -9.91
CA ASP A 233 8.88 15.12 -11.25
C ASP A 233 9.35 13.89 -12.04
N GLU A 234 10.16 13.03 -11.40
CA GLU A 234 10.64 11.79 -12.02
C GLU A 234 9.47 10.84 -12.30
N ALA A 235 8.46 10.81 -11.43
CA ALA A 235 7.25 10.03 -11.66
C ALA A 235 6.42 10.56 -12.83
N LEU A 236 6.19 11.87 -12.93
CA LEU A 236 5.53 12.50 -14.08
C LEU A 236 6.29 12.21 -15.38
N THR A 237 7.62 12.26 -15.34
CA THR A 237 8.48 11.91 -16.48
C THR A 237 8.35 10.43 -16.86
N ALA A 238 8.30 9.54 -15.88
CA ALA A 238 8.09 8.12 -16.10
C ALA A 238 6.73 7.84 -16.74
N LEU A 239 5.66 8.47 -16.26
CA LEU A 239 4.32 8.36 -16.84
C LEU A 239 4.29 8.83 -18.30
N LYS A 240 4.81 10.03 -18.58
CA LYS A 240 4.95 10.56 -19.95
C LYS A 240 5.72 9.62 -20.86
N THR A 241 6.79 9.00 -20.35
CA THR A 241 7.58 8.02 -21.11
C THR A 241 6.75 6.77 -21.43
N ILE A 242 6.02 6.24 -20.44
CA ILE A 242 5.15 5.07 -20.60
C ILE A 242 4.02 5.35 -21.61
N THR A 243 3.36 6.51 -21.52
CA THR A 243 2.25 6.87 -22.41
C THR A 243 2.72 7.11 -23.84
N ALA A 244 3.95 7.60 -24.02
CA ALA A 244 4.60 7.69 -25.33
C ALA A 244 5.10 6.34 -25.90
N GLY A 245 4.89 5.22 -25.18
CA GLY A 245 5.35 3.89 -25.59
C GLY A 245 6.84 3.62 -25.34
N GLY A 246 7.51 4.51 -24.60
CA GLY A 246 8.89 4.35 -24.17
C GLY A 246 9.04 3.44 -22.93
N THR A 247 10.29 3.24 -22.52
CA THR A 247 10.64 2.52 -21.29
C THR A 247 11.22 3.53 -20.28
N PRO A 248 10.59 3.74 -19.11
CA PRO A 248 11.13 4.64 -18.10
C PRO A 248 12.37 4.04 -17.43
N ALA A 249 13.04 4.82 -16.56
CA ALA A 249 14.13 4.30 -15.75
C ALA A 249 13.65 3.10 -14.92
N ALA A 250 14.23 1.93 -15.13
CA ALA A 250 13.83 0.72 -14.43
C ALA A 250 14.40 0.67 -13.00
N CYS A 251 13.72 -0.10 -12.14
CA CYS A 251 14.43 -0.89 -11.14
C CYS A 251 15.15 -2.02 -11.92
#